data_AF-A0A966Y329-F1
#
_entry.id   AF-A0A966Y329-F1
#
_cell.length_a   1.000
_cell.length_b   1.000
_cell.length_c   1.000
_cell.angle_alpha   90.00
_cell.angle_beta   90.00
_cell.angle_gamma   90.00
#
_symmetry.space_group_name_H-M   'P 1'
#
loop_
_entity.id
_entity.type
_entity.pdbx_description
1 polymer ?
#
loop_
_entity_poly.entity_id
_entity_poly.type
_entity_poly.pdbx_seq_one_letter_code
_entity_poly.pdbx_strand_id
1 'polypeptide(L)'
;MSRYWTLDDIDWSAFRPELVDQQLLATIKAASLVEANAPDYVTYLCNVFRGDDALCDAVRLWGDEEVQHGRALARWAALADPSYDLDAALATFRAGYQQVPLEGDQSTRGSRPGELF
;
A
#
# COMPACT_ATOMS: atom_id res chain seq x y z
N MET A 1 -9.84 16.18 17.19
CA MET A 1 -9.42 14.90 16.58
C MET A 1 -9.55 15.08 15.07
N SER A 2 -8.47 14.96 14.31
CA SER A 2 -8.59 14.92 12.84
C SER A 2 -9.41 13.70 12.46
N ARG A 3 -10.45 13.89 11.65
CA ARG A 3 -11.27 12.77 11.19
C ARG A 3 -10.48 12.05 10.09
N TYR A 4 -10.01 10.84 10.38
CA TYR A 4 -9.51 9.93 9.35
C TYR A 4 -10.69 9.54 8.45
N TRP A 5 -10.48 9.60 7.14
CA TRP A 5 -11.49 9.16 6.18
C TRP A 5 -11.57 7.64 6.18
N THR A 6 -12.66 7.07 5.71
CA THR A 6 -12.82 5.63 5.45
C THR A 6 -13.30 5.43 4.02
N LEU A 7 -13.27 4.18 3.53
CA LEU A 7 -13.84 3.86 2.22
C LEU A 7 -15.32 4.27 2.09
N ASP A 8 -16.04 4.44 3.21
CA ASP A 8 -17.45 4.85 3.21
C ASP A 8 -17.64 6.36 3.00
N ASP A 9 -16.59 7.17 3.17
CA ASP A 9 -16.62 8.60 2.86
C ASP A 9 -16.50 8.89 1.34
N ILE A 10 -16.26 7.87 0.50
CA ILE A 10 -16.15 7.98 -0.96
C ILE A 10 -17.51 7.70 -1.62
N ASP A 11 -17.98 8.61 -2.48
CA ASP A 11 -19.16 8.38 -3.31
C ASP A 11 -18.86 7.45 -4.50
N TRP A 12 -18.91 6.16 -4.23
CA TRP A 12 -18.73 5.12 -5.26
C TRP A 12 -19.85 5.12 -6.31
N SER A 13 -21.01 5.70 -6.02
CA SER A 13 -22.14 5.73 -6.97
C SER A 13 -21.93 6.70 -8.12
N ALA A 14 -21.06 7.70 -7.93
CA ALA A 14 -20.64 8.64 -8.95
C ALA A 14 -19.63 8.04 -9.96
N PHE A 15 -19.18 6.79 -9.76
CA PHE A 15 -18.23 6.14 -10.64
C PHE A 15 -18.80 5.89 -12.04
N ARG A 16 -18.00 6.17 -13.08
CA ARG A 16 -18.39 6.09 -14.49
C ARG A 16 -17.46 5.13 -15.24
N PRO A 17 -17.76 3.82 -15.30
CA PRO A 17 -16.87 2.82 -15.92
C PRO A 17 -16.58 3.11 -17.39
N GLU A 18 -17.51 3.76 -18.10
CA GLU A 18 -17.37 4.12 -19.50
C GLU A 18 -16.29 5.18 -19.78
N LEU A 19 -15.82 5.88 -18.75
CA LEU A 19 -14.74 6.87 -18.85
C LEU A 19 -13.35 6.25 -18.57
N VAL A 20 -13.29 4.97 -18.23
CA VAL A 20 -12.05 4.29 -17.86
C VAL A 20 -11.43 3.62 -19.07
N ASP A 21 -10.23 4.08 -19.44
CA ASP A 21 -9.41 3.38 -20.42
C ASP A 21 -8.55 2.28 -19.77
N GLN A 22 -8.01 1.40 -20.62
CA GLN A 22 -7.24 0.23 -20.17
C GLN A 22 -5.91 0.61 -19.50
N GLN A 23 -5.29 1.71 -19.90
CA GLN A 23 -4.02 2.15 -19.32
C GLN A 23 -4.24 2.67 -17.91
N LEU A 24 -5.26 3.53 -17.72
CA LEU A 24 -5.67 4.00 -16.41
C LEU A 24 -6.01 2.82 -15.49
N LEU A 25 -6.81 1.86 -15.97
CA LEU A 25 -7.16 0.68 -15.18
C LEU A 25 -5.92 -0.11 -14.75
N ALA A 26 -4.98 -0.35 -15.67
CA ALA A 26 -3.74 -1.04 -15.35
C ALA A 26 -2.89 -0.27 -14.33
N THR A 27 -2.80 1.06 -14.46
CA THR A 27 -2.10 1.92 -13.52
C THR A 27 -2.72 1.87 -12.12
N ILE A 28 -4.06 1.94 -12.02
CA ILE A 28 -4.74 1.88 -10.71
C ILE A 28 -4.57 0.51 -10.05
N LYS A 29 -4.66 -0.59 -10.81
CA LYS A 29 -4.39 -1.94 -10.29
C LYS A 29 -2.94 -2.11 -9.82
N ALA A 30 -1.98 -1.52 -10.52
CA ALA A 30 -0.59 -1.54 -10.10
C ALA A 30 -0.39 -0.72 -8.82
N ALA A 31 -0.96 0.47 -8.75
CA ALA A 31 -0.91 1.32 -7.56
C ALA A 31 -1.56 0.62 -6.35
N SER A 32 -2.72 -0.01 -6.51
CA SER A 32 -3.37 -0.73 -5.40
C SER A 32 -2.50 -1.84 -4.83
N LEU A 33 -1.71 -2.52 -5.66
CA LEU A 33 -0.78 -3.55 -5.21
C LEU A 33 0.40 -2.97 -4.45
N VAL A 34 0.98 -1.86 -4.93
CA VAL A 34 2.12 -1.20 -4.26
C VAL A 34 1.69 -0.69 -2.88
N GLU A 35 0.57 0.04 -2.80
CA GLU A 35 0.09 0.60 -1.52
C GLU A 35 -0.34 -0.50 -0.54
N ALA A 36 -1.05 -1.54 -1.02
CA ALA A 36 -1.44 -2.66 -0.17
C ALA A 36 -0.26 -3.52 0.31
N ASN A 37 0.94 -3.35 -0.27
CA ASN A 37 2.15 -4.05 0.13
C ASN A 37 2.96 -3.33 1.22
N ALA A 38 2.45 -2.24 1.81
CA ALA A 38 3.11 -1.52 2.90
C ALA A 38 3.56 -2.38 4.11
N PRO A 39 2.85 -3.45 4.55
CA PRO A 39 3.23 -4.19 5.77
C PRO A 39 4.66 -4.77 5.79
N ASP A 40 5.17 -5.23 4.64
CA ASP A 40 6.53 -5.74 4.54
C ASP A 40 7.55 -4.60 4.74
N TYR A 41 7.26 -3.42 4.19
CA TYR A 41 8.10 -2.25 4.36
C TYR A 41 8.03 -1.67 5.78
N VAL A 42 6.86 -1.71 6.42
CA VAL A 42 6.69 -1.37 7.85
C VAL A 42 7.58 -2.26 8.73
N THR A 43 7.54 -3.57 8.48
CA THR A 43 8.36 -4.55 9.22
C THR A 43 9.84 -4.24 9.04
N TYR A 44 10.26 -4.00 7.80
CA TYR A 44 11.62 -3.63 7.46
C TYR A 44 12.08 -2.33 8.15
N LEU A 45 11.29 -1.26 8.07
CA LEU A 45 11.61 0.02 8.71
C LEU A 45 11.68 -0.12 10.24
N CYS A 46 10.74 -0.81 10.86
CA CYS A 46 10.78 -1.07 12.31
C CYS A 46 12.04 -1.85 12.73
N ASN A 47 12.56 -2.71 11.85
CA ASN A 47 13.82 -3.40 12.07
C ASN A 47 15.03 -2.46 11.96
N VAL A 48 15.12 -1.64 10.91
CA VAL A 48 16.22 -0.67 10.71
C VAL A 48 16.29 0.38 11.83
N PHE A 49 15.12 0.80 12.32
CA PHE A 49 14.95 1.81 13.36
C PHE A 49 14.67 1.22 14.75
N ARG A 50 15.00 -0.05 14.96
CA ARG A 50 14.84 -0.71 16.26
C ARG A 50 15.42 0.13 17.40
N GLY A 51 14.61 0.33 18.45
CA GLY A 51 14.95 1.15 19.61
C GLY A 51 14.40 2.59 19.55
N ASP A 52 13.78 3.00 18.44
CA ASP A 52 13.00 4.23 18.34
C ASP A 52 11.49 3.89 18.27
N ASP A 53 10.87 3.71 19.43
CA ASP A 53 9.47 3.28 19.54
C ASP A 53 8.51 4.31 18.92
N ALA A 54 8.81 5.61 19.08
CA ALA A 54 7.98 6.69 18.54
C ALA A 54 7.97 6.67 17.01
N LEU A 55 9.13 6.44 16.39
CA LEU A 55 9.22 6.28 14.95
C LEU A 55 8.51 5.00 14.48
N CYS A 56 8.69 3.87 15.18
CA CYS A 56 8.02 2.63 14.83
C CYS A 56 6.48 2.76 14.89
N ASP A 57 5.95 3.48 15.88
CA ASP A 57 4.52 3.73 15.99
C ASP A 57 4.00 4.61 14.83
N ALA A 58 4.77 5.64 14.44
CA ALA A 58 4.44 6.46 13.28
C ALA A 58 4.47 5.66 11.98
N VAL A 59 5.46 4.79 11.79
CA VAL A 59 5.58 3.91 10.62
C VAL A 59 4.43 2.90 10.55
N ARG A 60 3.99 2.34 11.69
CA ARG A 60 2.83 1.44 11.72
C ARG A 60 1.54 2.16 11.33
N LEU A 61 1.32 3.36 11.87
CA LEU A 61 0.17 4.19 11.49
C LEU A 61 0.17 4.50 10.00
N TRP A 62 1.32 4.94 9.46
CA TRP A 62 1.49 5.15 8.02
C TRP A 62 1.18 3.88 7.22
N GLY A 63 1.64 2.72 7.68
CA GLY A 63 1.36 1.43 7.03
C GLY A 63 -0.12 1.09 6.96
N ASP A 64 -0.88 1.38 8.02
CA ASP A 64 -2.33 1.18 8.04
C ASP A 64 -3.04 2.13 7.05
N GLU A 65 -2.56 3.36 6.93
CA GLU A 65 -3.04 4.35 5.95
C GLU A 65 -2.76 3.90 4.50
N GLU A 66 -1.57 3.39 4.20
CA GLU A 66 -1.27 2.89 2.83
C GLU A 66 -2.09 1.64 2.47
N VAL A 67 -2.30 0.73 3.43
CA VAL A 67 -3.22 -0.40 3.20
C VAL A 67 -4.63 0.10 2.91
N GLN A 68 -5.09 1.15 3.58
CA GLN A 68 -6.36 1.79 3.27
C GLN A 68 -6.37 2.39 1.85
N HIS A 69 -5.31 3.06 1.42
CA HIS A 69 -5.16 3.60 0.07
C HIS A 69 -5.25 2.48 -0.98
N GLY A 70 -4.52 1.39 -0.77
CA GLY A 70 -4.54 0.21 -1.63
C GLY A 70 -5.94 -0.40 -1.76
N ARG A 71 -6.69 -0.50 -0.65
CA ARG A 71 -8.09 -0.97 -0.65
C ARG A 71 -9.03 -0.04 -1.42
N ALA A 72 -8.86 1.27 -1.29
CA ALA A 72 -9.68 2.24 -2.02
C ALA A 72 -9.43 2.14 -3.54
N LEU A 73 -8.17 2.07 -3.96
CA LEU A 73 -7.77 1.89 -5.35
C LEU A 73 -8.25 0.55 -5.91
N ALA A 74 -8.17 -0.52 -5.13
CA ALA A 74 -8.67 -1.83 -5.54
C ALA A 74 -10.20 -1.86 -5.70
N ARG A 75 -10.94 -1.23 -4.78
CA ARG A 75 -12.40 -1.08 -4.91
C ARG A 75 -12.75 -0.29 -6.17
N TRP A 76 -12.02 0.79 -6.46
CA TRP A 76 -12.17 1.55 -7.71
C TRP A 76 -11.92 0.64 -8.93
N ALA A 77 -10.85 -0.14 -8.92
CA ALA A 77 -10.52 -1.06 -10.02
C ALA A 77 -11.58 -2.15 -10.20
N ALA A 78 -12.15 -2.67 -9.11
CA ALA A 78 -13.22 -3.66 -9.14
C ALA A 78 -14.54 -3.11 -9.71
N LEU A 79 -14.80 -1.80 -9.61
CA LEU A 79 -15.94 -1.16 -10.27
C LEU A 79 -15.74 -1.08 -11.79
N ALA A 80 -14.51 -0.91 -12.26
CA ALA A 80 -14.18 -0.91 -13.70
C ALA A 80 -14.06 -2.33 -14.28
N ASP A 81 -13.54 -3.26 -13.48
CA ASP A 81 -13.34 -4.67 -13.82
C ASP A 81 -13.77 -5.56 -12.64
N PRO A 82 -15.01 -6.07 -12.65
CA PRO A 82 -15.54 -6.92 -11.58
C PRO A 82 -14.79 -8.24 -11.37
N SER A 83 -13.88 -8.62 -12.27
CA SER A 83 -13.05 -9.82 -12.11
C SER A 83 -11.76 -9.56 -11.31
N TYR A 84 -11.46 -8.30 -11.00
CA TYR A 84 -10.26 -7.95 -10.25
C TYR A 84 -10.37 -8.34 -8.78
N ASP A 85 -9.51 -9.29 -8.37
CA ASP A 85 -9.34 -9.73 -6.99
C ASP A 85 -8.00 -9.21 -6.45
N LEU A 86 -8.06 -8.25 -5.52
CA LEU A 86 -6.87 -7.68 -4.90
C LEU A 86 -6.06 -8.71 -4.13
N ASP A 87 -6.70 -9.60 -3.37
CA ASP A 87 -5.99 -10.51 -2.48
C ASP A 87 -5.20 -11.55 -3.30
N ALA A 88 -5.82 -12.08 -4.36
CA ALA A 88 -5.15 -12.99 -5.28
C ALA A 88 -4.00 -12.29 -6.04
N ALA A 89 -4.22 -11.05 -6.50
CA ALA A 89 -3.20 -10.27 -7.18
C ALA A 89 -2.03 -9.90 -6.25
N LEU A 90 -2.31 -9.56 -4.98
CA LEU A 90 -1.31 -9.21 -3.97
C LEU A 90 -0.50 -10.43 -3.55
N ALA A 91 -1.13 -11.59 -3.40
CA ALA A 91 -0.42 -12.86 -3.16
C ALA A 91 0.55 -13.18 -4.31
N THR A 92 0.10 -13.01 -5.56
CA THR A 92 0.93 -13.20 -6.75
C THR A 92 2.10 -12.21 -6.78
N PHE A 93 1.82 -10.94 -6.49
CA PHE A 93 2.82 -9.88 -6.43
C PHE A 93 3.91 -10.18 -5.40
N ARG A 94 3.53 -10.53 -4.16
CA ARG A 94 4.47 -10.89 -3.08
C ARG A 94 5.28 -12.14 -3.38
N ALA A 95 4.71 -13.11 -4.08
CA ALA A 95 5.43 -14.32 -4.47
C ALA A 95 6.52 -14.05 -5.52
N GLY A 96 6.28 -13.08 -6.42
CA GLY A 96 7.23 -12.72 -7.48
C GLY A 96 8.20 -11.59 -7.12
N TYR A 97 7.93 -10.85 -6.04
CA TYR A 97 8.62 -9.60 -5.74
C TYR A 97 8.76 -9.36 -4.24
N GLN A 98 9.99 -9.52 -3.74
CA GLN A 98 10.38 -9.16 -2.37
C GLN A 98 11.28 -7.91 -2.44
N GLN A 99 10.73 -6.75 -2.09
CA GLN A 99 11.45 -5.46 -2.19
C GLN A 99 12.60 -5.32 -1.21
N VAL A 100 12.43 -5.86 0.00
CA VAL A 100 13.33 -5.62 1.13
C VAL A 100 13.57 -6.91 1.92
N PRO A 101 14.77 -7.10 2.49
CA PRO A 101 15.02 -8.16 3.46
C PRO A 101 14.15 -7.92 4.70
N LEU A 102 13.33 -8.90 5.07
CA LEU A 102 12.55 -8.85 6.32
C LEU A 102 13.38 -9.27 7.55
N GLU A 103 14.57 -9.80 7.31
CA GLU A 103 15.54 -10.18 8.34
C GLU A 103 16.68 -9.16 8.44
N GLY A 104 17.18 -8.95 9.65
CA GLY A 104 18.28 -8.02 9.93
C GLY A 104 17.81 -6.63 10.37
N ASP A 105 18.76 -5.72 10.60
CA ASP A 105 18.54 -4.34 11.08
C ASP A 105 19.32 -3.29 10.26
N GLN A 106 19.85 -3.69 9.10
CA GLN A 106 20.69 -2.86 8.25
C GLN A 106 19.87 -2.17 7.15
N SER A 107 20.19 -0.91 6.90
CA SER A 107 19.61 -0.14 5.80
C SER A 107 20.06 -0.72 4.45
N THR A 108 19.12 -0.85 3.52
CA THR A 108 19.36 -1.24 2.12
C THR A 108 19.69 -0.03 1.27
N ARG A 109 19.36 1.17 1.78
CA ARG A 109 19.72 2.48 1.22
C ARG A 109 21.01 3.07 1.82
N GLY A 110 21.78 2.27 2.55
CA GLY A 110 23.11 2.61 3.08
C GLY A 110 23.12 3.47 4.36
N SER A 111 21.99 4.05 4.78
CA SER A 111 21.89 4.78 6.05
C SER A 111 20.44 4.93 6.51
N ARG A 112 20.25 5.10 7.83
CA ARG A 112 18.91 5.38 8.41
C ARG A 112 18.22 6.59 7.78
N PRO A 113 18.85 7.78 7.63
CA PRO A 113 18.21 8.89 6.93
C PRO A 113 17.82 8.54 5.49
N GLY A 114 18.61 7.72 4.79
CA GLY A 114 18.30 7.27 3.44
C GLY A 114 17.01 6.44 3.32
N GLU A 115 16.53 5.82 4.40
CA GLU A 115 15.24 5.10 4.41
C GLU A 115 14.02 6.03 4.51
N LEU A 116 14.22 7.31 4.82
CA LEU A 116 13.13 8.30 4.99
C LEU A 116 13.04 9.31 3.83
N PHE A 117 13.96 9.26 2.85
CA PHE A 117 14.07 10.19 1.73
C PHE A 117 14.29 9.49 0.39
#